data_AF-H0QGH6-F1
#
_entry.id   AF-H0QGH6-F1
#
_cell.length_a   1.000
_cell.length_b   1.000
_cell.length_c   1.000
_cell.angle_alpha   90.00
_cell.angle_beta   90.00
_cell.angle_gamma   90.00
#
_symmetry.space_group_name_H-M   'P 1'
#
loop_
_entity.id
_entity.type
_entity.pdbx_description
1 polymer ?
#
loop_
_entity_poly.entity_id
_entity_poly.type
_entity_poly.pdbx_seq_one_letter_code
_entity_poly.pdbx_strand_id
1 'polypeptide(L)'
;PRHPSSPAPPPQRARARGMTGPGPLSSSCRPGCGSRPPKPAAASSLADAVLPRTGFGGQPLPPRYEELAAAVSAARIGSRAGTTITLALDRARHLTTADLTAAMEHALTQTAVESDGDFLTRVTKHWAEAIDQDGTEPSEPALRQIQGAFIRRPKHGLQHLEIFATTEQFETLTTAMNTATNP
;
A
#
# COMPACT_ATOMS: atom_id res chain seq x y z
N PRO A 1 45.39 27.11 -37.48
CA PRO A 1 43.91 26.99 -37.59
C PRO A 1 43.22 27.88 -36.54
N ARG A 2 43.23 29.22 -36.70
CA ARG A 2 42.25 30.02 -37.44
C ARG A 2 40.79 29.75 -37.03
N HIS A 3 40.35 30.46 -35.98
CA HIS A 3 38.98 30.92 -35.80
C HIS A 3 38.58 31.88 -36.95
N PRO A 4 37.30 31.91 -37.35
CA PRO A 4 36.63 33.09 -37.91
C PRO A 4 35.66 33.69 -36.84
N SER A 5 35.81 34.95 -36.42
CA SER A 5 35.34 36.21 -37.03
C SER A 5 33.79 36.32 -37.07
N SER A 6 33.12 36.93 -36.06
CA SER A 6 32.71 38.37 -35.89
C SER A 6 31.50 38.80 -36.79
N PRO A 7 30.71 39.90 -36.54
CA PRO A 7 30.54 40.84 -35.41
C PRO A 7 29.05 41.18 -35.04
N ALA A 8 28.85 42.08 -34.05
CA ALA A 8 27.57 42.61 -33.54
C ALA A 8 26.87 43.70 -34.41
N PRO A 9 25.62 44.10 -34.07
CA PRO A 9 25.34 45.52 -33.83
C PRO A 9 24.41 45.83 -32.61
N PRO A 10 24.32 47.10 -32.13
CA PRO A 10 23.61 47.53 -30.91
C PRO A 10 22.31 48.32 -31.24
N PRO A 11 21.80 49.22 -30.38
CA PRO A 11 21.07 49.05 -29.12
C PRO A 11 19.64 49.66 -29.20
N GLN A 12 18.67 49.30 -28.35
CA GLN A 12 17.54 50.22 -28.04
C GLN A 12 17.08 50.12 -26.58
N ARG A 13 17.18 51.26 -25.87
CA ARG A 13 16.48 51.56 -24.62
C ARG A 13 15.08 52.06 -24.95
N ALA A 14 14.06 51.63 -24.20
CA ALA A 14 12.93 52.48 -23.89
C ALA A 14 12.39 52.18 -22.49
N ARG A 15 12.29 53.24 -21.70
CA ARG A 15 11.73 53.31 -20.34
C ARG A 15 10.21 53.52 -20.42
N ALA A 16 9.46 52.96 -19.47
CA ALA A 16 8.31 53.59 -18.77
C ALA A 16 7.90 52.63 -17.64
N ARG A 17 7.98 52.98 -16.33
CA ARG A 17 6.99 53.77 -15.54
C ARG A 17 5.55 53.29 -15.82
N GLY A 18 4.69 52.94 -14.87
CA GLY A 18 4.63 53.12 -13.43
C GLY A 18 3.27 52.58 -12.97
N MET A 19 3.13 52.45 -11.65
CA MET A 19 2.07 51.78 -10.90
C MET A 19 0.71 52.50 -10.94
N THR A 20 -0.39 51.74 -10.90
CA THR A 20 -1.59 51.99 -10.06
C THR A 20 -2.56 50.81 -10.10
N GLY A 21 -2.95 50.25 -8.94
CA GLY A 21 -4.13 49.36 -8.80
C GLY A 21 -5.41 50.18 -8.53
N PRO A 22 -6.42 49.64 -7.83
CA PRO A 22 -7.12 48.37 -8.01
C PRO A 22 -8.62 48.59 -8.31
N GLY A 23 -9.31 47.58 -8.86
CA GLY A 23 -10.77 47.61 -9.05
C GLY A 23 -11.36 46.20 -8.97
N PRO A 24 -12.38 45.93 -8.14
CA PRO A 24 -12.87 44.58 -7.90
C PRO A 24 -14.08 44.28 -8.78
N LEU A 25 -14.10 43.11 -9.44
CA LEU A 25 -15.34 42.53 -9.96
C LEU A 25 -15.31 41.00 -9.82
N SER A 26 -16.17 40.53 -8.91
CA SER A 26 -16.98 39.32 -8.96
C SER A 26 -16.32 37.95 -9.23
N SER A 27 -16.37 37.07 -8.23
CA SER A 27 -16.57 35.64 -8.47
C SER A 27 -17.16 34.97 -7.23
N SER A 28 -18.40 34.51 -7.39
CA SER A 28 -19.20 33.76 -6.44
C SER A 28 -18.51 32.49 -5.97
N CYS A 29 -18.22 32.39 -4.66
CA CYS A 29 -17.94 31.12 -4.03
C CYS A 29 -19.26 30.43 -3.68
N ARG A 30 -19.57 29.32 -4.35
CA ARG A 30 -20.46 28.29 -3.81
C ARG A 30 -19.63 27.21 -3.09
N PRO A 31 -20.18 26.61 -2.02
CA PRO A 31 -19.46 25.77 -1.08
C PRO A 31 -19.36 24.33 -1.59
N GLY A 32 -18.19 23.71 -1.43
CA GLY A 32 -17.97 22.33 -1.85
C GLY A 32 -16.56 21.80 -1.63
N CYS A 33 -15.82 22.32 -0.65
CA CYS A 33 -14.65 21.59 -0.13
C CYS A 33 -15.16 20.56 0.87
N GLY A 34 -15.58 19.40 0.35
CA GLY A 34 -15.61 18.19 1.13
C GLY A 34 -14.17 17.89 1.55
N SER A 35 -13.78 18.35 2.74
CA SER A 35 -12.61 17.85 3.43
C SER A 35 -12.81 16.36 3.61
N ARG A 36 -12.20 15.57 2.72
CA ARG A 36 -12.03 14.14 2.92
C ARG A 36 -11.34 14.00 4.28
N PRO A 37 -11.94 13.33 5.28
CA PRO A 37 -11.23 13.14 6.54
C PRO A 37 -9.92 12.42 6.22
N PRO A 38 -8.79 12.81 6.83
CA PRO A 38 -7.58 12.01 6.72
C PRO A 38 -7.94 10.60 7.17
N LYS A 39 -7.65 9.61 6.33
CA LYS A 39 -7.65 8.20 6.74
C LYS A 39 -6.88 8.14 8.06
N PRO A 40 -7.43 7.63 9.17
CA PRO A 40 -6.75 7.66 10.45
C PRO A 40 -5.35 7.05 10.27
N ALA A 41 -4.36 7.82 10.69
CA ALA A 41 -2.96 7.56 10.46
C ALA A 41 -2.57 6.21 11.06
N ALA A 42 -1.86 5.40 10.27
CA ALA A 42 -1.42 4.07 10.66
C ALA A 42 -0.42 4.02 11.86
N ALA A 43 -0.13 5.18 12.47
CA ALA A 43 0.65 5.32 13.69
C ALA A 43 -0.16 4.96 14.96
N SER A 44 -1.47 5.20 14.97
CA SER A 44 -2.31 4.92 16.15
C SER A 44 -2.43 3.42 16.44
N SER A 45 -2.49 2.58 15.40
CA SER A 45 -2.58 1.13 15.56
C SER A 45 -1.30 0.50 16.14
N LEU A 46 -0.13 1.03 15.77
CA LEU A 46 1.15 0.58 16.32
C LEU A 46 1.25 0.94 17.81
N ALA A 47 0.87 2.15 18.18
CA ALA A 47 0.92 2.63 19.56
C ALA A 47 0.07 1.74 20.49
N ASP A 48 -1.16 1.42 20.09
CA ASP A 48 -2.05 0.52 20.86
C ASP A 48 -1.53 -0.93 20.97
N ALA A 49 -0.71 -1.35 20.03
CA ALA A 49 -0.15 -2.69 19.99
C ALA A 49 1.14 -2.85 20.83
N VAL A 50 1.95 -1.79 20.87
CA VAL A 50 3.33 -1.81 21.42
C VAL A 50 3.42 -1.18 22.81
N LEU A 51 2.54 -0.24 23.16
CA LEU A 51 2.60 0.42 24.46
C LEU A 51 2.00 -0.47 25.57
N PRO A 52 2.52 -0.38 26.81
CA PRO A 52 1.88 -0.98 27.97
C PRO A 52 0.45 -0.48 28.09
N ARG A 53 -0.48 -1.40 28.34
CA ARG A 53 -1.91 -1.07 28.49
C ARG A 53 -2.23 -0.85 29.96
N THR A 54 -3.25 -0.07 30.27
CA THR A 54 -3.73 0.09 31.65
C THR A 54 -4.94 -0.81 31.87
N GLY A 55 -4.84 -1.70 32.86
CA GLY A 55 -5.95 -2.53 33.29
C GLY A 55 -7.00 -1.71 34.03
N PHE A 56 -8.18 -2.29 34.23
CA PHE A 56 -9.30 -1.62 34.89
C PHE A 56 -8.97 -1.11 36.31
N GLY A 57 -7.99 -1.72 36.98
CA GLY A 57 -7.47 -1.30 38.29
C GLY A 57 -6.21 -0.42 38.26
N GLY A 58 -5.85 0.17 37.10
CA GLY A 58 -4.67 1.03 36.95
C GLY A 58 -3.33 0.29 36.88
N GLN A 59 -3.34 -1.05 36.88
CA GLN A 59 -2.13 -1.85 36.77
C GLN A 59 -1.63 -1.88 35.32
N PRO A 60 -0.31 -1.81 35.07
CA PRO A 60 0.24 -1.97 33.73
C PRO A 60 0.04 -3.41 33.27
N LEU A 61 -0.71 -3.58 32.19
CA LEU A 61 -0.82 -4.81 31.43
C LEU A 61 0.27 -4.85 30.37
N PRO A 62 0.79 -6.04 30.05
CA PRO A 62 1.73 -6.19 28.98
C PRO A 62 1.14 -5.70 27.64
N PRO A 63 2.01 -5.21 26.73
CA PRO A 63 1.61 -4.85 25.38
C PRO A 63 0.94 -6.04 24.69
N ARG A 64 0.16 -5.76 23.64
CA ARG A 64 -0.66 -6.79 22.99
C ARG A 64 0.18 -7.83 22.24
N TYR A 65 1.34 -7.40 21.77
CA TYR A 65 2.35 -8.20 21.08
C TYR A 65 3.70 -7.89 21.75
N GLU A 66 4.13 -8.76 22.66
CA GLU A 66 5.28 -8.51 23.54
C GLU A 66 6.61 -8.48 22.78
N GLU A 67 6.81 -9.38 21.81
CA GLU A 67 8.06 -9.43 21.04
C GLU A 67 8.17 -8.24 20.08
N LEU A 68 7.06 -7.91 19.43
CA LEU A 68 6.99 -6.73 18.55
C LEU A 68 7.25 -5.45 19.35
N ALA A 69 6.68 -5.35 20.56
CA ALA A 69 6.89 -4.20 21.43
C ALA A 69 8.34 -4.05 21.88
N ALA A 70 8.99 -5.17 22.24
CA ALA A 70 10.40 -5.19 22.59
C ALA A 70 11.29 -4.77 21.40
N ALA A 71 10.97 -5.20 20.18
CA ALA A 71 11.74 -4.85 18.99
C ALA A 71 11.58 -3.38 18.57
N VAL A 72 10.37 -2.82 18.70
CA VAL A 72 10.10 -1.40 18.42
C VAL A 72 10.71 -0.48 19.48
N SER A 73 10.60 -0.83 20.76
CA SER A 73 11.22 -0.04 21.86
C SER A 73 12.75 -0.05 21.81
N ALA A 74 13.35 -1.15 21.36
CA ALA A 74 14.79 -1.24 21.07
C ALA A 74 15.22 -0.55 19.77
N ALA A 75 14.29 0.13 19.06
CA ALA A 75 14.52 0.77 17.76
C ALA A 75 15.10 -0.17 16.68
N ARG A 76 14.90 -1.49 16.80
CA ARG A 76 15.34 -2.48 15.81
C ARG A 76 14.40 -2.56 14.61
N ILE A 77 13.14 -2.15 14.79
CA ILE A 77 12.10 -2.13 13.76
C ILE A 77 11.58 -0.71 13.60
N GLY A 78 11.57 -0.20 12.36
CA GLY A 78 10.98 1.10 12.05
C GLY A 78 9.46 1.11 12.11
N SER A 79 8.85 2.28 12.38
CA SER A 79 7.40 2.44 12.54
C SER A 79 6.57 1.83 11.40
N ARG A 80 7.00 1.99 10.14
CA ARG A 80 6.29 1.42 8.97
C ARG A 80 6.26 -0.12 9.01
N ALA A 81 7.37 -0.76 9.34
CA ALA A 81 7.45 -2.21 9.46
C ALA A 81 6.59 -2.71 10.62
N GLY A 82 6.67 -2.04 11.78
CA GLY A 82 5.82 -2.36 12.92
C GLY A 82 4.32 -2.26 12.59
N THR A 83 3.89 -1.20 11.90
CA THR A 83 2.50 -1.04 11.47
C THR A 83 2.05 -2.19 10.54
N THR A 84 2.90 -2.61 9.60
CA THR A 84 2.60 -3.75 8.72
C THR A 84 2.39 -5.03 9.52
N ILE A 85 3.27 -5.31 10.48
CA ILE A 85 3.18 -6.50 11.34
C ILE A 85 1.92 -6.45 12.20
N THR A 86 1.63 -5.31 12.84
CA THR A 86 0.41 -5.15 13.66
C THR A 86 -0.86 -5.42 12.87
N LEU A 87 -0.96 -4.89 11.63
CA LEU A 87 -2.12 -5.12 10.77
C LEU A 87 -2.25 -6.58 10.33
N ALA A 88 -1.14 -7.31 10.22
CA ALA A 88 -1.17 -8.73 9.86
C ALA A 88 -1.62 -9.59 11.05
N LEU A 89 -1.07 -9.32 12.24
CA LEU A 89 -1.43 -10.03 13.47
C LEU A 89 -2.88 -9.79 13.90
N ASP A 90 -3.39 -8.56 13.73
CA ASP A 90 -4.79 -8.25 14.06
C ASP A 90 -5.77 -9.04 13.18
N ARG A 91 -5.45 -9.20 11.89
CA ARG A 91 -6.24 -10.07 10.99
C ARG A 91 -6.12 -11.54 11.37
N ALA A 92 -4.90 -12.03 11.59
CA ALA A 92 -4.64 -13.42 11.96
C ALA A 92 -5.40 -13.83 13.21
N ARG A 93 -5.43 -12.98 14.24
CA ARG A 93 -6.16 -13.23 15.49
C ARG A 93 -7.64 -13.55 15.28
N HIS A 94 -8.27 -13.01 14.24
CA HIS A 94 -9.68 -13.27 13.96
C HIS A 94 -9.92 -14.58 13.19
N LEU A 95 -8.88 -15.14 12.58
CA LEU A 95 -8.95 -16.29 11.68
C LEU A 95 -8.29 -17.55 12.28
N THR A 96 -7.45 -17.40 13.31
CA THR A 96 -6.63 -18.49 13.83
C THR A 96 -6.57 -18.54 15.36
N THR A 97 -5.89 -19.55 15.91
CA THR A 97 -5.70 -19.72 17.35
C THR A 97 -4.67 -18.72 17.90
N ALA A 98 -4.67 -18.53 19.22
CA ALA A 98 -3.69 -17.67 19.90
C ALA A 98 -2.24 -18.17 19.68
N ASP A 99 -2.04 -19.49 19.68
CA ASP A 99 -0.71 -20.09 19.49
C ASP A 99 -0.15 -19.82 18.09
N LEU A 100 -0.98 -19.96 17.05
CA LEU A 100 -0.56 -19.63 15.67
C LEU A 100 -0.33 -18.14 15.48
N THR A 101 -1.11 -17.29 16.15
CA THR A 101 -0.89 -15.84 16.15
C THR A 101 0.45 -15.47 16.81
N ALA A 102 0.82 -16.14 17.91
CA ALA A 102 2.11 -15.94 18.58
C ALA A 102 3.29 -16.43 17.71
N ALA A 103 3.14 -17.58 17.03
CA ALA A 103 4.15 -18.06 16.09
C ALA A 103 4.37 -17.08 14.92
N MET A 104 3.28 -16.52 14.39
CA MET A 104 3.34 -15.49 13.35
C MET A 104 3.99 -14.19 13.87
N GLU A 105 3.71 -13.77 15.11
CA GLU A 105 4.35 -12.61 15.73
C GLU A 105 5.87 -12.78 15.76
N HIS A 106 6.33 -13.93 16.27
CA HIS A 106 7.75 -14.25 16.35
C HIS A 106 8.42 -14.21 14.98
N ALA A 107 7.87 -14.93 14.01
CA ALA A 107 8.45 -15.03 12.66
C ALA A 107 8.53 -13.67 11.94
N LEU A 108 7.46 -12.85 12.04
CA LEU A 108 7.44 -11.54 11.41
C LEU A 108 8.35 -10.52 12.10
N THR A 109 8.46 -10.61 13.43
CA THR A 109 9.34 -9.73 14.21
C THR A 109 10.81 -10.03 13.91
N GLN A 110 11.21 -11.31 13.86
CA GLN A 110 12.58 -11.70 13.46
C GLN A 110 12.89 -11.26 12.03
N THR A 111 11.98 -11.53 11.10
CA THR A 111 12.12 -11.10 9.69
C THR A 111 12.33 -9.60 9.57
N ALA A 112 11.60 -8.80 10.34
CA ALA A 112 11.70 -7.34 10.29
C ALA A 112 13.00 -6.77 10.90
N VAL A 113 13.67 -7.55 11.76
CA VAL A 113 14.98 -7.19 12.33
C VAL A 113 16.11 -7.51 11.33
N GLU A 114 15.97 -8.62 10.60
CA GLU A 114 17.02 -9.15 9.73
C GLU A 114 16.93 -8.68 8.28
N SER A 115 15.73 -8.30 7.81
CA SER A 115 15.44 -8.11 6.38
C SER A 115 14.89 -6.72 6.04
N ASP A 116 14.94 -6.38 4.75
CA ASP A 116 14.31 -5.17 4.23
C ASP A 116 12.77 -5.23 4.25
N GLY A 117 12.14 -4.06 4.10
CA GLY A 117 10.68 -3.92 4.16
C GLY A 117 9.92 -4.61 3.03
N ASP A 118 10.55 -4.83 1.87
CA ASP A 118 9.91 -5.49 0.73
C ASP A 118 9.85 -7.01 0.97
N PHE A 119 10.92 -7.57 1.53
CA PHE A 119 10.93 -8.96 1.99
C PHE A 119 9.92 -9.20 3.12
N LEU A 120 9.86 -8.31 4.12
CA LEU A 120 8.85 -8.38 5.17
C LEU A 120 7.42 -8.37 4.60
N THR A 121 7.18 -7.55 3.57
CA THR A 121 5.87 -7.49 2.90
C THR A 121 5.51 -8.81 2.22
N ARG A 122 6.49 -9.47 1.56
CA ARG A 122 6.30 -10.81 0.97
C ARG A 122 6.00 -11.87 2.02
N VAL A 123 6.78 -11.92 3.10
CA VAL A 123 6.59 -12.89 4.18
C VAL A 123 5.24 -12.68 4.87
N THR A 124 4.87 -11.43 5.12
CA THR A 124 3.53 -11.08 5.67
C THR A 124 2.40 -11.57 4.78
N LYS A 125 2.52 -11.40 3.46
CA LYS A 125 1.52 -11.88 2.49
C LYS A 125 1.42 -13.40 2.50
N HIS A 126 2.56 -14.09 2.53
CA HIS A 126 2.60 -15.55 2.58
C HIS A 126 1.93 -16.11 3.85
N TRP A 127 2.17 -15.49 5.00
CA TRP A 127 1.45 -15.84 6.24
C TRP A 127 -0.06 -15.62 6.13
N ALA A 128 -0.49 -14.51 5.53
CA ALA A 128 -1.90 -14.25 5.32
C ALA A 128 -2.56 -15.30 4.41
N GLU A 129 -1.88 -15.69 3.33
CA GLU A 129 -2.34 -16.77 2.42
C GLU A 129 -2.39 -18.13 3.14
N ALA A 130 -1.43 -18.42 4.03
CA ALA A 130 -1.39 -19.66 4.80
C ALA A 130 -2.51 -19.73 5.85
N ILE A 131 -2.89 -18.60 6.45
CA ILE A 131 -3.98 -18.50 7.43
C ILE A 131 -5.35 -18.51 6.73
N ASP A 132 -5.43 -17.94 5.53
CA ASP A 132 -6.65 -17.91 4.70
C ASP A 132 -6.87 -19.22 3.92
N GLN A 133 -6.15 -20.30 4.24
CA GLN A 133 -6.34 -21.62 3.62
C GLN A 133 -7.74 -22.21 3.87
N ASP A 134 -8.43 -21.74 4.92
CA ASP A 134 -9.82 -22.09 5.23
C ASP A 134 -10.84 -21.04 4.75
N GLY A 135 -10.43 -20.12 3.86
CA GLY A 135 -11.26 -19.04 3.33
C GLY A 135 -12.64 -19.56 2.92
N THR A 136 -13.70 -18.96 3.49
CA THR A 136 -15.09 -19.27 3.16
C THR A 136 -15.24 -19.22 1.65
N GLU A 137 -15.72 -20.30 1.04
CA GLU A 137 -15.97 -20.35 -0.41
C GLU A 137 -16.69 -19.06 -0.81
N PRO A 138 -16.09 -18.22 -1.69
CA PRO A 138 -16.66 -16.95 -2.03
C PRO A 138 -18.07 -17.21 -2.56
N SER A 139 -19.07 -16.59 -1.93
CA SER A 139 -20.46 -16.83 -2.31
C SER A 139 -20.63 -16.59 -3.81
N GLU A 140 -21.49 -17.37 -4.46
CA GLU A 140 -21.75 -17.28 -5.90
C GLU A 140 -21.91 -15.83 -6.45
N PRO A 141 -22.59 -14.89 -5.75
CA PRO A 141 -22.64 -13.49 -6.19
C PRO A 141 -21.28 -12.75 -6.12
N ALA A 142 -20.42 -13.09 -5.16
CA ALA A 142 -19.09 -12.49 -5.04
C ALA A 142 -18.16 -12.98 -6.17
N LEU A 143 -18.24 -14.26 -6.55
CA LEU A 143 -17.53 -14.81 -7.71
C LEU A 143 -17.95 -14.09 -9.00
N ARG A 144 -19.25 -13.89 -9.22
CA ARG A 144 -19.77 -13.16 -10.38
C ARG A 144 -19.29 -11.70 -10.45
N GLN A 145 -19.00 -11.08 -9.31
CA GLN A 145 -18.51 -9.70 -9.26
C GLN A 145 -17.02 -9.60 -9.65
N ILE A 146 -16.21 -10.60 -9.30
CA ILE A 146 -14.77 -10.61 -9.61
C ILE A 146 -14.45 -11.32 -10.94
N GLN A 147 -15.37 -12.15 -11.44
CA GLN A 147 -15.26 -12.86 -12.71
C GLN A 147 -15.21 -11.87 -13.88
N GLY A 148 -14.23 -12.03 -14.76
CA GLY A 148 -14.02 -11.16 -15.92
C GLY A 148 -12.57 -11.07 -16.37
N ALA A 149 -12.36 -10.36 -17.47
CA ALA A 149 -11.05 -10.10 -18.05
C ALA A 149 -10.64 -8.63 -17.81
N PHE A 150 -9.45 -8.43 -17.24
CA PHE A 150 -8.93 -7.14 -16.83
C PHE A 150 -7.62 -6.83 -17.57
N ILE A 151 -7.61 -5.75 -18.32
CA ILE A 151 -6.40 -5.23 -18.96
C ILE A 151 -5.59 -4.49 -17.90
N ARG A 152 -4.33 -4.90 -17.70
CA ARG A 152 -3.39 -4.27 -16.79
C ARG A 152 -2.36 -3.45 -17.55
N ARG A 153 -1.57 -2.68 -16.80
CA ARG A 153 -0.45 -1.94 -17.38
C ARG A 153 0.50 -2.92 -18.10
N PRO A 154 0.93 -2.61 -19.34
CA PRO A 154 1.90 -3.42 -20.07
C PRO A 154 3.19 -3.61 -19.26
N LYS A 155 3.82 -4.78 -19.41
CA LYS A 155 5.09 -5.11 -18.76
C LYS A 155 6.09 -5.60 -19.80
N HIS A 156 7.30 -5.05 -19.81
CA HIS A 156 8.38 -5.46 -20.71
C HIS A 156 7.99 -5.48 -22.21
N GLY A 157 7.12 -4.57 -22.65
CA GLY A 157 6.64 -4.51 -24.04
C GLY A 157 5.50 -5.48 -24.36
N LEU A 158 5.06 -6.31 -23.41
CA LEU A 158 3.95 -7.24 -23.54
C LEU A 158 2.67 -6.68 -22.92
N GLN A 159 1.52 -6.95 -23.55
CA GLN A 159 0.20 -6.66 -22.99
C GLN A 159 -0.09 -7.64 -21.85
N HIS A 160 -0.50 -7.12 -20.70
CA HIS A 160 -0.80 -7.92 -19.52
C HIS A 160 -2.31 -8.02 -19.34
N LEU A 161 -2.84 -9.23 -19.49
CA LEU A 161 -4.25 -9.56 -19.28
C LEU A 161 -4.39 -10.49 -18.07
N GLU A 162 -5.25 -10.12 -17.13
CA GLU A 162 -5.63 -10.96 -15.99
C GLU A 162 -7.06 -11.45 -16.21
N ILE A 163 -7.32 -12.75 -16.08
CA ILE A 163 -8.66 -13.33 -16.26
C ILE A 163 -9.03 -14.12 -15.00
N PHE A 164 -10.16 -13.77 -14.40
CA PHE A 164 -10.83 -14.56 -13.37
C PHE A 164 -12.02 -15.25 -14.02
N ALA A 165 -11.96 -16.58 -14.11
CA ALA A 165 -12.92 -17.40 -14.84
C ALA A 165 -13.33 -18.61 -13.99
N THR A 166 -14.51 -19.16 -14.28
CA THR A 166 -14.90 -20.47 -13.74
C THR A 166 -14.03 -21.56 -14.37
N THR A 167 -14.00 -22.75 -13.77
CA THR A 167 -13.23 -23.91 -14.28
C THR A 167 -13.52 -24.20 -15.75
N GLU A 168 -14.80 -24.27 -16.14
CA GLU A 168 -15.24 -24.51 -17.52
C GLU A 168 -14.75 -23.43 -18.51
N GLN A 169 -14.80 -22.16 -18.10
CA GLN A 169 -14.33 -21.05 -18.91
C GLN A 169 -12.80 -21.06 -19.06
N PHE A 170 -12.08 -21.43 -18.00
CA PHE A 170 -10.63 -21.56 -18.02
C PHE A 170 -10.17 -22.67 -18.98
N GLU A 171 -10.85 -23.82 -18.98
CA GLU A 171 -10.58 -24.93 -19.91
C GLU A 171 -10.80 -24.51 -21.37
N THR A 172 -11.90 -23.81 -21.63
CA THR A 172 -12.23 -23.28 -22.96
C THR A 172 -11.16 -22.30 -23.45
N LEU A 173 -10.76 -21.38 -22.58
CA LEU A 173 -9.76 -20.35 -22.87
C LEU A 173 -8.37 -20.98 -23.12
N THR A 174 -7.97 -21.95 -22.31
CA THR A 174 -6.69 -22.65 -22.45
C THR A 174 -6.63 -23.40 -23.78
N THR A 175 -7.72 -24.07 -24.16
CA THR A 175 -7.82 -24.76 -25.45
C THR A 175 -7.64 -23.78 -26.60
N ALA A 176 -8.37 -22.66 -26.59
CA ALA A 176 -8.26 -21.63 -27.63
C ALA A 176 -6.84 -21.04 -27.72
N MET A 177 -6.20 -20.73 -26.58
CA MET A 177 -4.83 -20.21 -26.56
C MET A 177 -3.83 -21.21 -27.15
N ASN A 178 -3.93 -22.48 -26.78
CA ASN A 178 -3.05 -23.53 -27.29
C ASN A 178 -3.22 -23.74 -28.80
N THR A 179 -4.46 -23.70 -29.31
CA THR A 179 -4.69 -23.76 -30.77
C THR A 179 -4.09 -22.57 -31.53
N ALA A 180 -4.05 -21.39 -30.90
CA ALA A 180 -3.49 -20.19 -31.52
C ALA A 180 -1.95 -20.13 -31.45
N THR A 181 -1.33 -20.85 -30.51
CA THR A 181 0.14 -20.86 -30.33
C THR A 181 0.83 -22.07 -30.95
N ASN A 182 0.10 -23.12 -31.33
CA ASN A 182 0.63 -24.27 -32.04
C ASN A 182 -0.37 -24.73 -33.13
N PRO A 183 -0.28 -24.18 -34.36
CA PRO A 183 -1.18 -24.53 -35.46
C PRO A 183 -0.93 -25.94 -36.02
#